data_AF-A0A1E7F7I2-F1
#
_entry.id   AF-A0A1E7F7I2-F1
#
_cell.length_a   1.000
_cell.length_b   1.000
_cell.length_c   1.000
_cell.angle_alpha   90.00
_cell.angle_beta   90.00
_cell.angle_gamma   90.00
#
_symmetry.space_group_name_H-M   'P 1'
#
loop_
_entity.id
_entity.type
_entity.pdbx_description
1 polymer ?
#
loop_
_entity_poly.entity_id
_entity_poly.type
_entity_poly.pdbx_seq_one_letter_code
_entity_poly.pdbx_strand_id
1 'polypeptide(L)'
;MFGKLDPIDTKLVKLAPIDTKPICGGDNNNNIVVQPNDVLCGRGGETNHHPGNVQYRSLVKAYQKLYLLAKRRDKPKIAQCIVVSVRGAGGRFLRRIKKSALIPATEEGPAWVDVGNTKAREKTSQALREGAPDLRENVT
;
A
#
# COMPACT_ATOMS: atom_id res chain seq x y z
N MET A 1 37.23 5.45 11.96
CA MET A 1 36.85 4.04 11.73
C MET A 1 35.33 3.98 11.74
N PHE A 2 34.69 4.09 10.58
CA PHE A 2 33.23 4.00 10.50
C PHE A 2 32.84 2.52 10.62
N GLY A 3 32.20 2.16 11.74
CA GLY A 3 31.70 0.82 11.98
C GLY A 3 30.82 0.38 10.81
N LYS A 4 31.08 -0.81 10.27
CA LYS A 4 30.22 -1.43 9.26
C LYS A 4 28.83 -1.57 9.89
N LEU A 5 27.85 -0.86 9.35
CA LEU A 5 26.44 -1.17 9.60
C LEU A 5 26.24 -2.64 9.25
N ASP A 6 25.80 -3.43 10.21
CA ASP A 6 25.53 -4.84 9.98
C ASP A 6 24.56 -5.01 8.80
N PRO A 7 24.76 -6.05 7.96
CA PRO A 7 23.80 -6.40 6.93
C PRO A 7 22.42 -6.52 7.56
N ILE A 8 21.40 -5.96 6.90
CA ILE A 8 19.98 -6.13 7.25
C ILE A 8 19.77 -7.57 7.72
N ASP A 9 19.34 -7.75 8.97
CA ASP A 9 19.02 -9.07 9.51
C ASP A 9 17.95 -9.70 8.61
N THR A 10 18.42 -10.55 7.71
CA THR A 10 17.62 -11.23 6.69
C THR A 10 16.65 -12.22 7.32
N LYS A 11 16.72 -12.44 8.65
CA LYS A 11 15.75 -13.24 9.40
C LYS A 11 14.38 -12.58 9.51
N LEU A 12 14.27 -11.24 9.43
CA LEU A 12 12.96 -10.56 9.48
C LEU A 12 12.11 -10.75 8.21
N VAL A 13 12.68 -11.35 7.15
CA VAL A 13 12.00 -11.63 5.87
C VAL A 13 11.52 -13.08 5.76
N LYS A 14 11.70 -13.90 6.81
CA LYS A 14 11.34 -15.34 6.83
C LYS A 14 10.04 -15.63 7.61
N LEU A 15 8.94 -14.94 7.29
CA LEU A 15 7.62 -15.40 7.71
C LEU A 15 6.74 -15.66 6.49
N ALA A 16 6.48 -16.96 6.31
CA ALA A 16 5.56 -17.64 5.40
C ALA A 16 5.88 -17.63 3.89
N PRO A 17 5.65 -18.75 3.18
CA PRO A 17 5.53 -18.75 1.72
C PRO A 17 4.34 -17.85 1.37
N ILE A 18 4.62 -16.65 0.87
CA ILE A 18 3.58 -15.74 0.41
C ILE A 18 3.07 -16.32 -0.89
N ASP A 19 1.81 -16.70 -0.93
CA ASP A 19 1.15 -17.18 -2.14
C ASP A 19 1.26 -16.07 -3.21
N THR A 20 2.24 -16.19 -4.11
CA THR A 20 2.56 -15.20 -5.14
C THR A 20 1.58 -15.24 -6.30
N LYS A 21 0.40 -15.84 -6.13
CA LYS A 21 -0.61 -15.82 -7.19
C LYS A 21 -0.88 -14.35 -7.52
N PRO A 22 -0.64 -13.93 -8.77
CA PRO A 22 -1.07 -12.62 -9.16
C PRO A 22 -2.59 -12.66 -9.06
N ILE A 23 -3.17 -11.85 -8.17
CA ILE A 23 -4.59 -11.51 -8.27
C ILE A 23 -4.69 -10.55 -9.46
N CYS A 24 -4.44 -11.09 -10.65
CA CYS A 24 -4.72 -10.52 -11.96
C CYS A 24 -5.72 -11.48 -12.61
N GLY A 25 -6.96 -11.39 -12.18
CA GLY A 25 -8.03 -12.23 -12.71
C GLY A 25 -9.31 -11.63 -12.20
N GLY A 26 -10.15 -11.16 -13.12
CA GLY A 26 -11.36 -10.43 -12.79
C GLY A 26 -12.26 -11.22 -11.86
N ASP A 27 -12.63 -10.59 -10.76
CA ASP A 27 -13.84 -10.96 -10.04
C ASP A 27 -14.96 -10.04 -10.53
N ASN A 28 -15.80 -10.68 -11.32
CA ASN A 28 -17.05 -10.23 -11.91
C ASN A 28 -17.85 -9.30 -10.99
N ASN A 29 -18.23 -8.13 -11.49
CA ASN A 29 -19.41 -7.33 -11.10
C ASN A 29 -19.99 -7.55 -9.69
N ASN A 30 -19.16 -7.48 -8.64
CA ASN A 30 -19.63 -7.47 -7.27
C ASN A 30 -19.46 -6.07 -6.72
N ASN A 31 -20.56 -5.49 -6.24
CA ASN A 31 -20.55 -4.21 -5.57
C ASN A 31 -19.58 -4.27 -4.37
N ILE A 32 -18.41 -3.62 -4.51
CA ILE A 32 -17.39 -3.61 -3.46
C ILE A 32 -17.85 -2.65 -2.35
N VAL A 33 -18.26 -3.21 -1.22
CA VAL A 33 -18.44 -2.48 0.03
C VAL A 33 -17.08 -2.24 0.67
N VAL A 34 -16.78 -0.97 0.98
CA VAL A 34 -15.54 -0.55 1.65
C VAL A 34 -15.49 -1.12 3.06
N GLN A 35 -14.37 -1.73 3.41
CA GLN A 35 -14.08 -2.31 4.72
C GLN A 35 -13.02 -1.50 5.47
N PRO A 36 -12.97 -1.57 6.81
CA PRO A 36 -12.03 -0.77 7.61
C PRO A 36 -10.55 -0.95 7.25
N ASN A 37 -10.16 -2.11 6.73
CA ASN A 37 -8.77 -2.40 6.34
C ASN A 37 -8.44 -1.97 4.90
N ASP A 38 -9.43 -1.52 4.13
CA ASP A 38 -9.20 -1.07 2.75
C ASP A 38 -8.41 0.24 2.72
N VAL A 39 -7.48 0.33 1.77
CA VAL A 39 -6.73 1.53 1.46
C VAL A 39 -7.41 2.23 0.29
N LEU A 40 -8.08 3.34 0.57
CA LEU A 40 -8.73 4.16 -0.43
C LEU A 40 -7.67 4.97 -1.20
N CYS A 41 -7.68 4.83 -2.52
CA CYS A 41 -6.83 5.53 -3.45
C CYS A 41 -7.55 6.78 -3.95
N GLY A 42 -6.94 7.95 -3.76
CA GLY A 42 -7.53 9.23 -4.14
C GLY A 42 -6.92 10.39 -3.36
N ARG A 43 -7.51 11.57 -3.52
CA ARG A 43 -7.22 12.79 -2.77
C ARG A 43 -8.51 13.28 -2.10
N GLY A 44 -8.45 13.81 -0.87
CA GLY A 44 -9.60 14.41 -0.18
C GLY A 44 -9.77 13.93 1.27
N GLY A 45 -10.69 14.59 2.00
CA GLY A 45 -10.92 14.37 3.43
C GLY A 45 -11.38 12.96 3.80
N GLU A 46 -12.24 12.35 2.97
CA GLU A 46 -12.73 10.96 3.17
C GLU A 46 -11.58 9.94 3.17
N THR A 47 -10.60 10.11 2.29
CA THR A 47 -9.42 9.24 2.18
C THR A 47 -8.43 9.46 3.33
N ASN A 48 -8.39 10.66 3.92
CA ASN A 48 -7.47 10.97 5.02
C ASN A 48 -7.86 10.31 6.35
N HIS A 49 -9.16 10.20 6.62
CA HIS A 49 -9.70 9.71 7.89
C HIS A 49 -10.09 8.22 7.85
N HIS A 50 -10.11 7.59 6.68
CA HIS A 50 -10.41 6.16 6.59
C HIS A 50 -9.42 5.33 7.42
N PRO A 51 -9.88 4.41 8.30
CA PRO A 51 -9.01 3.66 9.20
C PRO A 51 -7.89 2.91 8.47
N GLY A 52 -8.17 2.27 7.34
CA GLY A 52 -7.15 1.58 6.53
C GLY A 52 -6.09 2.54 5.98
N ASN A 53 -6.45 3.80 5.69
CA ASN A 53 -5.47 4.81 5.25
C ASN A 53 -4.62 5.34 6.41
N VAL A 54 -5.17 5.41 7.62
CA VAL A 54 -4.41 5.74 8.84
C VAL A 54 -3.38 4.64 9.11
N GLN A 55 -3.82 3.37 9.15
CA GLN A 55 -2.93 2.22 9.35
C GLN A 55 -1.85 2.13 8.25
N TYR A 56 -2.25 2.32 6.99
CA TYR A 56 -1.34 2.34 5.86
C TYR A 56 -0.26 3.42 5.98
N ARG A 57 -0.62 4.65 6.39
CA ARG A 57 0.36 5.74 6.60
C ARG A 57 1.35 5.40 7.71
N SER A 58 0.88 4.82 8.82
CA SER A 58 1.75 4.35 9.91
C SER A 58 2.73 3.27 9.43
N LEU A 59 2.25 2.33 8.61
CA LEU A 59 3.09 1.28 8.02
C LEU A 59 4.12 1.86 7.05
N VAL A 60 3.74 2.81 6.20
CA VAL A 60 4.68 3.52 5.31
C VAL A 60 5.77 4.22 6.11
N LYS A 61 5.40 4.95 7.19
CA LYS A 61 6.35 5.66 8.06
C LYS A 61 7.36 4.70 8.70
N ALA A 62 6.91 3.53 9.16
CA ALA A 62 7.78 2.51 9.76
C ALA A 62 8.84 1.97 8.77
N TYR A 63 8.50 1.84 7.48
CA TYR A 63 9.42 1.33 6.44
C TYR A 63 10.21 2.44 5.73
N GLN A 64 9.94 3.70 6.03
CA GLN A 64 10.50 4.84 5.30
C GLN A 64 12.00 4.98 5.45
N LYS A 65 12.53 4.82 6.67
CA LYS A 65 13.98 4.85 6.94
C LYS A 65 14.69 3.74 6.15
N LEU A 66 14.15 2.53 6.16
CA LEU A 66 14.68 1.40 5.39
C LEU A 66 14.68 1.71 3.88
N TYR A 67 13.61 2.31 3.36
CA TYR A 67 13.50 2.69 1.95
C TYR A 67 14.54 3.74 1.54
N LEU A 68 14.84 4.72 2.39
CA LEU A 68 15.80 5.78 2.12
C LEU A 68 17.24 5.26 2.08
N LEU A 69 17.59 4.34 2.99
CA LEU A 69 18.91 3.72 3.07
C LEU A 69 19.12 2.60 2.02
N ALA A 70 18.03 2.05 1.46
CA ALA A 70 18.10 0.96 0.51
C ALA A 70 18.64 1.37 -0.87
N LYS A 71 19.37 0.44 -1.50
CA LYS A 71 19.81 0.55 -2.90
C LYS A 71 18.60 0.59 -3.83
N ARG A 72 18.76 1.24 -4.99
CA ARG A 72 17.70 1.38 -6.02
C ARG A 72 17.00 0.06 -6.36
N ARG A 73 17.75 -1.05 -6.42
CA ARG A 73 17.24 -2.39 -6.73
C ARG A 73 16.36 -3.01 -5.63
N ASP A 74 16.51 -2.57 -4.37
CA ASP A 74 15.82 -3.15 -3.22
C ASP A 74 14.57 -2.34 -2.83
N LYS A 75 14.49 -1.08 -3.27
CA LYS A 75 13.32 -0.20 -3.08
C LYS A 75 11.98 -0.82 -3.52
N PRO A 76 11.87 -1.52 -4.67
CA PRO A 76 10.63 -2.18 -5.06
C PRO A 76 10.19 -3.28 -4.09
N LYS A 77 11.14 -4.00 -3.47
CA LYS A 77 10.84 -5.07 -2.50
C LYS A 77 10.24 -4.50 -1.22
N ILE A 78 10.76 -3.35 -0.77
CA ILE A 78 10.23 -2.65 0.42
C ILE A 78 8.78 -2.22 0.19
N ALA A 79 8.47 -1.65 -0.99
CA ALA A 79 7.09 -1.31 -1.34
C ALA A 79 6.20 -2.56 -1.43
N GLN A 80 6.71 -3.68 -1.97
CA GLN A 80 6.00 -4.95 -2.01
C GLN A 80 5.68 -5.48 -0.60
N CYS A 81 6.61 -5.40 0.35
CA CYS A 81 6.38 -5.85 1.72
C CYS A 81 5.16 -5.15 2.35
N ILE A 82 5.05 -3.83 2.19
CA ILE A 82 3.90 -3.06 2.71
C ILE A 82 2.59 -3.51 2.04
N VAL A 83 2.59 -3.70 0.71
CA VAL A 83 1.39 -4.17 -0.01
C VAL A 83 0.97 -5.56 0.47
N VAL A 84 1.92 -6.47 0.68
CA VAL A 84 1.66 -7.81 1.24
C VAL A 84 1.09 -7.70 2.63
N SER A 85 1.63 -6.84 3.50
CA SER A 85 1.11 -6.65 4.86
C SER A 85 -0.33 -6.15 4.86
N VAL A 86 -0.67 -5.17 4.02
CA VAL A 86 -2.06 -4.68 3.89
C VAL A 86 -2.99 -5.81 3.43
N ARG A 87 -2.61 -6.55 2.39
CA ARG A 87 -3.43 -7.66 1.87
C ARG A 87 -3.55 -8.82 2.84
N GLY A 88 -2.48 -9.14 3.57
CA GLY A 88 -2.47 -10.16 4.62
C GLY A 88 -3.38 -9.82 5.79
N ALA A 89 -3.63 -8.53 6.05
CA ALA A 89 -4.63 -8.05 7.00
C ALA A 89 -6.06 -7.99 6.41
N GLY A 90 -6.28 -8.53 5.20
CA GLY A 90 -7.58 -8.48 4.51
C GLY A 90 -7.89 -7.13 3.85
N GLY A 91 -6.94 -6.19 3.79
CA GLY A 91 -7.11 -4.90 3.14
C GLY A 91 -6.91 -4.96 1.62
N ARG A 92 -7.72 -4.20 0.87
CA ARG A 92 -7.56 -4.01 -0.58
C ARG A 92 -7.12 -2.58 -0.88
N PHE A 93 -6.62 -2.33 -2.07
CA PHE A 93 -6.33 -0.97 -2.53
C PHE A 93 -7.45 -0.53 -3.47
N LEU A 94 -8.39 0.26 -2.96
CA LEU A 94 -9.62 0.58 -3.68
C LEU A 94 -9.54 1.92 -4.40
N ARG A 95 -10.06 2.01 -5.62
CA ARG A 95 -10.22 3.26 -6.36
C ARG A 95 -11.68 3.48 -6.72
N ARG A 96 -12.18 4.70 -6.55
CA ARG A 96 -13.51 5.10 -7.00
C ARG A 96 -13.57 5.08 -8.52
N ILE A 97 -14.63 4.51 -9.08
CA ILE A 97 -14.96 4.56 -10.50
C ILE A 97 -16.25 5.35 -10.70
N LYS A 98 -16.37 6.04 -11.84
CA LYS A 98 -17.60 6.74 -12.22
C LYS A 98 -18.67 5.70 -12.57
N LYS A 99 -19.92 5.94 -12.16
CA LYS A 99 -21.09 5.07 -12.34
C LYS A 99 -21.60 4.93 -13.78
N SER A 100 -20.79 5.18 -14.80
CA SER A 100 -21.21 5.06 -16.20
C SER A 100 -20.78 3.69 -16.76
N ALA A 101 -21.73 2.74 -16.82
CA ALA A 101 -21.86 1.63 -17.80
C ALA A 101 -22.21 0.23 -17.23
N LEU A 102 -22.06 -0.06 -15.92
CA LEU A 102 -22.13 -1.45 -15.42
C LEU A 102 -23.02 -1.70 -14.18
N ILE A 103 -23.50 -0.66 -13.49
CA ILE A 103 -24.31 -0.83 -12.27
C ILE A 103 -25.66 -0.13 -12.48
N PRO A 104 -26.81 -0.80 -12.23
CA PRO A 104 -28.12 -0.16 -12.28
C PRO A 104 -28.16 1.07 -11.37
N ALA A 105 -28.82 2.14 -11.83
CA ALA A 105 -28.94 3.41 -11.12
C ALA A 105 -29.66 3.32 -9.75
N THR A 106 -30.10 2.13 -9.35
CA THR A 106 -30.89 1.86 -8.14
C THR A 106 -30.05 1.71 -6.87
N GLU A 107 -28.74 1.48 -6.97
CA GLU A 107 -27.87 1.46 -5.79
C GLU A 107 -27.24 2.84 -5.59
N GLU A 108 -27.48 3.48 -4.45
CA GLU A 108 -26.91 4.77 -4.08
C GLU A 108 -25.45 4.60 -3.59
N GLY A 109 -24.55 5.51 -3.98
CA GLY A 109 -23.14 5.53 -3.50
C GLY A 109 -22.06 5.24 -4.55
N PRO A 110 -20.77 5.51 -4.27
CA PRO A 110 -19.68 5.34 -5.23
C PRO A 110 -19.33 3.87 -5.48
N ALA A 111 -19.02 3.53 -6.73
CA ALA A 111 -18.49 2.23 -7.09
C ALA A 111 -16.97 2.18 -6.85
N TRP A 112 -16.50 1.05 -6.32
CA TRP A 112 -15.09 0.81 -6.00
C TRP A 112 -14.54 -0.38 -6.76
N VAL A 113 -13.24 -0.32 -7.09
CA VAL A 113 -12.50 -1.42 -7.70
C VAL A 113 -11.15 -1.60 -7.01
N ASP A 114 -10.73 -2.83 -6.76
CA ASP A 114 -9.34 -3.10 -6.34
C ASP A 114 -8.39 -2.78 -7.51
N VAL A 115 -7.39 -1.93 -7.27
CA VAL A 115 -6.43 -1.50 -8.29
C VAL A 115 -5.36 -2.55 -8.58
N GLY A 116 -5.31 -3.63 -7.81
CA GLY A 116 -4.35 -4.72 -7.97
C GLY A 116 -2.93 -4.38 -7.47
N ASN A 117 -2.04 -5.38 -7.50
CA ASN A 117 -0.71 -5.29 -6.89
C ASN A 117 0.22 -4.25 -7.54
N THR A 118 0.14 -4.08 -8.86
CA THR A 118 1.01 -3.13 -9.58
C THR A 118 0.70 -1.70 -9.15
N LYS A 119 -0.56 -1.28 -9.17
CA LYS A 119 -0.97 0.06 -8.74
C LYS A 119 -0.82 0.28 -7.24
N ALA A 120 -1.05 -0.75 -6.42
CA ALA A 120 -0.79 -0.70 -4.98
C ALA A 120 0.71 -0.42 -4.67
N ARG A 121 1.62 -1.06 -5.40
CA ARG A 121 3.07 -0.82 -5.27
C ARG A 121 3.47 0.57 -5.75
N GLU A 122 2.90 1.07 -6.85
CA GLU A 122 3.15 2.44 -7.33
C GLU A 122 2.74 3.47 -6.28
N LYS A 123 1.51 3.37 -5.74
CA LYS A 123 1.02 4.22 -4.64
C LYS A 123 1.95 4.19 -3.43
N THR A 124 2.39 2.99 -3.05
CA THR A 124 3.28 2.79 -1.89
C THR A 124 4.68 3.35 -2.12
N SER A 125 5.21 3.18 -3.32
CA SER A 125 6.49 3.77 -3.69
C SER A 125 6.44 5.30 -3.66
N GLN A 126 5.31 5.90 -4.06
CA GLN A 126 5.11 7.34 -3.96
C GLN A 126 5.03 7.80 -2.50
N ALA A 127 4.22 7.13 -1.67
CA ALA A 127 4.08 7.48 -0.25
C ALA A 127 5.43 7.38 0.52
N LEU A 128 6.24 6.36 0.22
CA LEU A 128 7.59 6.20 0.78
C LEU A 128 8.55 7.34 0.39
N ARG A 129 8.35 7.97 -0.77
CA ARG A 129 9.13 9.15 -1.19
C ARG A 129 8.67 10.43 -0.52
N GLU A 130 7.36 10.64 -0.40
CA GLU A 130 6.78 11.90 0.05
C GLU A 130 6.92 12.18 1.56
N GLY A 131 6.94 11.15 2.43
CA GLY A 131 7.19 11.34 3.87
C GLY A 131 8.67 11.40 4.29
N ALA A 132 9.59 11.42 3.31
CA ALA A 132 11.03 11.43 3.56
C ALA A 132 11.62 12.75 4.10
N PRO A 133 11.01 13.95 3.90
CA PRO A 133 11.60 15.21 4.37
C PRO A 133 11.88 15.25 5.88
N ASP A 134 10.98 14.74 6.71
CA ASP A 134 11.09 14.80 8.19
C ASP A 134 12.23 13.94 8.78
N LEU A 135 12.78 13.00 8.01
CA LEU A 135 13.84 12.09 8.45
C LEU A 135 15.25 12.54 8.06
N ARG A 136 15.37 13.56 7.21
CA ARG A 136 16.68 14.08 6.78
C ARG A 136 17.31 15.04 7.80
N GLU A 137 16.50 15.64 8.66
CA GLU A 137 16.94 16.61 9.67
C GLU A 137 17.62 15.96 10.88
N ASN A 138 17.44 14.64 11.09
CA ASN A 138 18.00 13.90 12.23
C ASN A 138 19.21 13.01 11.86
N VAL A 139 19.81 13.22 10.68
CA VAL A 139 20.95 12.40 10.18
C VAL A 139 22.12 13.28 9.70
N THR A 140 22.12 14.58 10.01
CA THR A 140 23.28 15.46 9.80
C THR A 140 23.93 15.73 11.15
#